data_AF-A0A4R3LP16-F1
#
_entry.id   AF-A0A4R3LP16-F1
#
_cell.length_a   1.000
_cell.length_b   1.000
_cell.length_c   1.000
_cell.angle_alpha   90.00
_cell.angle_beta   90.00
_cell.angle_gamma   90.00
#
_symmetry.space_group_name_H-M   'P 1'
#
loop_
_entity.id
_entity.type
_entity.pdbx_description
1 polymer ?
#
loop_
_entity_poly.entity_id
_entity_poly.type
_entity_poly.pdbx_seq_one_letter_code
_entity_poly.pdbx_strand_id
1 'polypeptide(L)'
;MTTRRKLPIGIQTLRDIRDGGYYYVDKTPLVAQLADSGKYYFLSRPRRFGKSLLIDTIAQAFAGQRALFEGGEAAVALGVDPAVANRPRLFLADHWDWGRRYPVIRLSFAEGRLQQPDKLEAHIHHQLSANAKALGVELPDTGHDPHIRFHELIT
;
A
#
# COMPACT_ATOMS: atom_id res chain seq x y z
N MET A 1 17.63 -21.57 -20.41
CA MET A 1 16.26 -21.16 -20.76
C MET A 1 15.74 -20.24 -19.68
N THR A 2 15.28 -19.04 -20.00
CA THR A 2 14.65 -18.14 -19.02
C THR A 2 13.28 -18.71 -18.62
N THR A 3 13.14 -19.13 -17.37
CA THR A 3 11.87 -19.65 -16.83
C THR A 3 10.80 -18.56 -16.94
N ARG A 4 9.69 -18.87 -17.61
CA ARG A 4 8.57 -17.93 -17.75
C ARG A 4 7.94 -17.69 -16.37
N ARG A 5 7.73 -16.41 -16.02
CA ARG A 5 7.02 -16.03 -14.80
C ARG A 5 5.52 -16.27 -14.93
N LYS A 6 4.82 -16.36 -13.79
CA LYS A 6 3.35 -16.46 -13.75
C LYS A 6 2.72 -15.09 -13.96
N LEU A 7 1.53 -15.04 -14.55
CA LEU A 7 0.73 -13.81 -14.59
C LEU A 7 0.06 -13.57 -13.22
N PRO A 8 0.00 -12.32 -12.73
CA PRO A 8 -0.54 -11.98 -11.40
C PRO A 8 -2.08 -11.91 -11.42
N ILE A 9 -2.76 -12.97 -11.87
CA ILE A 9 -4.22 -12.98 -11.98
C ILE A 9 -4.84 -13.00 -10.58
N GLY A 10 -5.63 -11.97 -10.25
CA GLY A 10 -6.32 -11.87 -8.96
C GLY A 10 -5.45 -11.32 -7.83
N ILE A 11 -4.16 -11.10 -8.05
CA ILE A 11 -3.24 -10.54 -7.05
C ILE A 11 -3.32 -9.02 -7.07
N GLN A 12 -3.43 -8.41 -5.89
CA GLN A 12 -3.69 -6.97 -5.74
C GLN A 12 -2.65 -6.25 -4.89
N THR A 13 -1.63 -6.94 -4.38
CA THR A 13 -0.55 -6.32 -3.62
C THR A 13 0.73 -6.35 -4.43
N LEU A 14 1.55 -5.30 -4.30
CA LEU A 14 2.87 -5.27 -4.91
C LEU A 14 3.76 -6.35 -4.29
N ARG A 15 3.67 -6.55 -2.98
CA ARG A 15 4.46 -7.55 -2.25
C ARG A 15 4.26 -8.95 -2.81
N ASP A 16 3.03 -9.43 -2.93
CA ASP A 16 2.76 -10.80 -3.42
C ASP A 16 3.25 -10.99 -4.87
N ILE A 17 3.12 -9.96 -5.71
CA ILE A 17 3.62 -9.99 -7.09
C ILE A 17 5.15 -10.11 -7.09
N ARG A 18 5.81 -9.29 -6.28
CA ARG A 18 7.28 -9.18 -6.24
C ARG A 18 7.90 -10.40 -5.58
N ASP A 19 7.31 -10.92 -4.51
CA ASP A 19 7.82 -12.04 -3.73
C ASP A 19 7.47 -13.39 -4.36
N GLY A 20 6.30 -13.48 -5.02
CA GLY A 20 5.89 -14.67 -5.78
C GLY A 20 6.49 -14.78 -7.19
N GLY A 21 7.38 -13.86 -7.58
CA GLY A 21 8.07 -13.91 -8.88
C GLY A 21 7.14 -13.77 -10.08
N TYR A 22 6.05 -13.01 -9.95
CA TYR A 22 5.09 -12.79 -11.03
C TYR A 22 5.60 -11.76 -12.05
N TYR A 23 4.97 -11.72 -13.22
CA TYR A 23 5.15 -10.60 -14.14
C TYR A 23 4.55 -9.33 -13.53
N TYR A 24 5.32 -8.23 -13.56
CA TYR A 24 4.87 -6.91 -13.18
C TYR A 24 5.26 -5.93 -14.28
N VAL A 25 4.29 -5.18 -14.79
CA VAL A 25 4.56 -4.07 -15.70
C VAL A 25 4.80 -2.84 -14.84
N ASP A 26 6.02 -2.31 -14.92
CA ASP A 26 6.40 -1.17 -14.10
C ASP A 26 5.62 0.09 -14.50
N LYS A 27 4.71 0.50 -13.61
CA LYS A 27 3.94 1.75 -13.71
C LYS A 27 4.31 2.74 -12.61
N THR A 28 5.39 2.48 -11.90
CA THR A 28 5.85 3.33 -10.81
C THR A 28 6.31 4.74 -11.24
N PRO A 29 6.66 5.04 -12.52
CA PRO A 29 6.80 6.44 -12.96
C PRO A 29 5.52 7.27 -12.78
N LEU A 30 4.35 6.66 -12.94
CA LEU A 30 3.07 7.35 -12.70
C LEU A 30 2.90 7.68 -11.21
N VAL A 31 3.40 6.83 -10.31
CA VAL A 31 3.35 7.09 -8.87
C VAL A 31 4.21 8.29 -8.50
N ALA A 32 5.43 8.40 -9.05
CA ALA A 32 6.27 9.59 -8.87
C ALA A 32 5.53 10.86 -9.34
N GLN A 33 4.95 10.84 -10.54
CA GLN A 33 4.18 11.96 -11.06
C GLN A 33 2.96 12.32 -10.18
N LEU A 34 2.23 11.32 -9.69
CA LEU A 34 1.08 11.53 -8.81
C LEU A 34 1.48 12.13 -7.46
N ALA A 35 2.65 11.79 -6.94
CA ALA A 35 3.13 12.35 -5.67
C ALA A 35 3.49 13.83 -5.77
N ASP A 36 4.02 14.26 -6.92
CA ASP A 36 4.55 15.62 -7.09
C ASP A 36 3.57 16.62 -7.70
N SER A 37 2.58 16.17 -8.49
CA SER A 37 1.82 17.09 -9.36
C SER A 37 0.48 17.60 -8.83
N GLY A 38 -0.20 16.88 -7.93
CA GLY A 38 -1.63 17.11 -7.69
C GLY A 38 -2.07 16.93 -6.26
N LYS A 39 -3.11 17.69 -5.87
CA LYS A 39 -3.71 17.65 -4.53
C LYS A 39 -4.75 16.55 -4.39
N TYR A 40 -5.53 16.30 -5.45
CA TYR A 40 -6.64 15.34 -5.45
C TYR A 40 -6.67 14.56 -6.75
N TYR A 41 -6.84 13.24 -6.65
CA TYR A 41 -6.96 12.35 -7.79
C TYR A 41 -8.21 11.49 -7.70
N PHE A 42 -8.98 11.49 -8.78
CA PHE A 42 -10.12 10.59 -8.95
C PHE A 42 -9.74 9.41 -9.84
N LEU A 43 -9.71 8.20 -9.28
CA LEU A 43 -9.48 6.97 -10.03
C LEU A 43 -10.81 6.38 -10.47
N SER A 44 -11.14 6.52 -11.76
CA SER A 44 -12.41 6.07 -12.35
C SER A 44 -12.67 4.56 -12.15
N ARG A 45 -13.93 4.12 -12.24
CA ARG A 45 -14.40 2.75 -11.88
C ARG A 45 -14.37 1.66 -12.98
N PRO A 46 -13.47 1.60 -13.99
CA PRO A 46 -13.39 0.40 -14.85
C PRO A 46 -13.00 -0.83 -14.02
N ARG A 47 -13.74 -1.94 -14.16
CA ARG A 47 -13.42 -3.21 -13.47
C ARG A 47 -12.07 -3.74 -13.97
N ARG A 48 -11.30 -4.37 -13.07
CA ARG A 48 -10.02 -5.06 -13.37
C ARG A 48 -8.91 -4.18 -13.98
N PHE A 49 -9.01 -2.87 -13.83
CA PHE A 49 -8.00 -1.92 -14.36
C PHE A 49 -6.74 -1.77 -13.49
N GLY A 50 -6.57 -2.60 -12.45
CA GLY A 50 -5.40 -2.56 -11.58
C GLY A 50 -5.39 -1.46 -10.52
N LYS A 51 -6.55 -0.84 -10.21
CA LYS A 51 -6.65 0.22 -9.19
C LYS A 51 -6.17 -0.21 -7.81
N SER A 52 -6.61 -1.38 -7.32
CA SER A 52 -6.20 -1.87 -6.00
C SER A 52 -4.68 -2.03 -5.92
N LEU A 53 -4.07 -2.59 -6.98
CA LEU A 53 -2.62 -2.74 -7.08
C LEU A 53 -1.89 -1.39 -7.14
N LEU A 54 -2.44 -0.40 -7.85
CA LEU A 54 -1.87 0.95 -7.88
C LEU A 54 -1.92 1.61 -6.50
N ILE A 55 -3.07 1.57 -5.82
CA ILE A 55 -3.24 2.12 -4.47
C ILE A 55 -2.28 1.42 -3.49
N ASP A 56 -2.15 0.10 -3.58
CA ASP A 56 -1.19 -0.66 -2.78
C ASP A 56 0.25 -0.25 -3.09
N THR A 57 0.61 -0.10 -4.37
CA THR A 57 1.95 0.37 -4.79
C THR A 57 2.28 1.75 -4.24
N ILE A 58 1.31 2.69 -4.27
CA ILE A 58 1.44 4.01 -3.66
C ILE A 58 1.66 3.86 -2.15
N ALA A 59 0.84 3.07 -1.46
CA ALA A 59 1.00 2.81 -0.03
C ALA A 59 2.39 2.27 0.32
N GLN A 60 2.92 1.30 -0.45
CA GLN A 60 4.27 0.75 -0.22
C GLN A 60 5.37 1.82 -0.41
N ALA A 61 5.24 2.70 -1.41
CA ALA A 61 6.19 3.78 -1.65
C ALA A 61 6.21 4.79 -0.49
N PHE A 62 5.03 5.28 -0.07
CA PHE A 62 4.91 6.22 1.05
C PHE A 62 5.32 5.62 2.39
N ALA A 63 5.07 4.33 2.62
CA ALA A 63 5.54 3.60 3.79
C ALA A 63 7.06 3.32 3.78
N GLY A 64 7.78 3.70 2.72
CA GLY A 64 9.23 3.53 2.62
C GLY A 64 9.68 2.09 2.40
N GLN A 65 8.85 1.24 1.80
CA GLN A 65 9.12 -0.19 1.59
C GLN A 65 10.07 -0.43 0.41
N ARG A 66 11.25 0.22 0.43
CA ARG A 66 12.23 0.28 -0.67
C ARG A 66 12.58 -1.09 -1.25
N ALA A 67 12.69 -2.12 -0.41
CA ALA A 67 12.99 -3.49 -0.81
C ALA A 67 12.07 -4.03 -1.92
N LEU A 68 10.80 -3.59 -1.96
CA LEU A 68 9.83 -3.99 -2.99
C LEU A 68 10.13 -3.39 -4.36
N PHE A 69 10.79 -2.23 -4.40
CA PHE A 69 11.10 -1.50 -5.63
C PHE A 69 12.48 -1.86 -6.18
N GLU A 70 13.36 -2.35 -5.32
CA GLU A 70 14.70 -2.83 -5.69
C GLU A 70 14.67 -4.25 -6.29
N GLY A 71 15.78 -4.60 -6.94
CA GLY A 71 16.07 -5.92 -7.49
C GLY A 71 17.57 -6.24 -7.41
N GLY A 72 17.92 -7.50 -7.64
CA GLY A 72 19.29 -8.01 -7.57
C GLY A 72 19.93 -7.78 -6.20
N GLU A 73 21.24 -7.53 -6.21
CA GLU A 73 22.05 -7.30 -4.99
C GLU A 73 21.52 -6.16 -4.12
N ALA A 74 20.94 -5.11 -4.72
CA ALA A 74 20.38 -3.99 -3.96
C ALA A 74 19.17 -4.42 -3.11
N ALA A 75 18.34 -5.36 -3.60
CA ALA A 75 17.26 -5.92 -2.82
C ALA A 75 17.79 -6.87 -1.74
N VAL A 76 18.83 -7.67 -2.03
CA VAL A 76 19.48 -8.54 -1.05
C VAL A 76 20.06 -7.73 0.11
N ALA A 77 20.72 -6.61 -0.17
CA ALA A 77 21.24 -5.70 0.85
C ALA A 77 20.15 -5.11 1.76
N LEU A 78 18.89 -5.10 1.30
CA LEU A 78 17.72 -4.68 2.07
C LEU A 78 16.99 -5.85 2.78
N GLY A 79 17.62 -7.03 2.82
CA GLY A 79 17.10 -8.22 3.52
C GLY A 79 16.12 -9.07 2.70
N VAL A 80 16.05 -8.88 1.38
CA VAL A 80 15.25 -9.76 0.51
C VAL A 80 16.02 -11.06 0.25
N ASP A 81 15.34 -12.20 0.32
CA ASP A 81 15.91 -13.49 -0.04
C ASP A 81 16.53 -13.45 -1.46
N PRO A 82 17.80 -13.87 -1.66
CA PRO A 82 18.43 -13.90 -2.98
C PRO A 82 17.63 -14.61 -4.07
N ALA A 83 16.88 -15.66 -3.74
CA ALA A 83 16.02 -16.37 -4.69
C ALA A 83 14.86 -15.50 -5.20
N VAL A 84 14.37 -14.59 -4.36
CA VAL A 84 13.29 -13.64 -4.67
C VAL A 84 13.84 -12.35 -5.29
N ALA A 85 15.04 -11.95 -4.88
CA ALA A 85 15.70 -10.72 -5.31
C ALA A 85 16.03 -10.70 -6.81
N ASN A 86 16.06 -11.85 -7.49
CA ASN A 86 16.24 -11.95 -8.94
C ASN A 86 15.01 -11.43 -9.73
N ARG A 87 14.80 -10.12 -9.67
CA ARG A 87 13.69 -9.38 -10.30
C ARG A 87 14.18 -8.04 -10.83
N PRO A 88 13.53 -7.48 -11.87
CA PRO A 88 13.86 -6.14 -12.34
C PRO A 88 13.65 -5.12 -11.22
N ARG A 89 14.59 -4.18 -11.10
CA ARG A 89 14.39 -2.94 -10.35
C ARG A 89 13.24 -2.14 -10.99
N LEU A 90 12.45 -1.45 -10.17
CA LEU A 90 11.38 -0.55 -10.60
C LEU A 90 11.88 0.90 -10.62
N PHE A 91 11.27 1.74 -11.46
CA PHE A 91 11.63 3.15 -11.63
C PHE A 91 11.72 3.91 -10.31
N LEU A 92 10.74 3.74 -9.40
CA LEU A 92 10.78 4.44 -8.11
C LEU A 92 12.00 4.13 -7.25
N ALA A 93 12.72 3.02 -7.45
CA ALA A 93 13.94 2.73 -6.70
C ALA A 93 14.95 3.89 -6.76
N ASP A 94 15.06 4.54 -7.91
CA ASP A 94 15.98 5.65 -8.15
C ASP A 94 15.31 7.04 -8.11
N HIS A 95 13.97 7.08 -8.14
CA HIS A 95 13.16 8.29 -8.29
C HIS A 95 12.20 8.54 -7.11
N TRP A 96 12.55 8.04 -5.93
CA TRP A 96 11.80 8.27 -4.70
C TRP A 96 12.74 8.62 -3.56
N ASP A 97 12.33 9.56 -2.71
CA ASP A 97 13.05 9.88 -1.49
C ASP A 97 12.76 8.81 -0.40
N TRP A 98 13.58 7.76 -0.38
CA TRP A 98 13.48 6.68 0.61
C TRP A 98 13.88 7.09 2.03
N GLY A 99 14.49 8.28 2.20
CA GLY A 99 14.76 8.86 3.52
C GLY A 99 13.49 9.37 4.18
N ARG A 100 12.47 9.73 3.38
CA ARG A 100 11.17 10.17 3.87
C ARG A 100 10.20 9.00 3.95
N ARG A 101 9.60 8.82 5.13
CA ARG A 101 8.57 7.80 5.38
C ARG A 101 7.33 8.45 5.97
N TYR A 102 6.18 7.94 5.58
CA TYR A 102 4.89 8.41 6.08
C TYR A 102 4.12 7.25 6.72
N PRO A 103 3.38 7.51 7.81
CA PRO A 103 2.37 6.57 8.27
C PRO A 103 1.31 6.43 7.18
N VAL A 104 0.96 5.19 6.85
CA VAL A 104 -0.09 4.90 5.86
C VAL A 104 -1.28 4.31 6.56
N ILE A 105 -2.40 5.04 6.51
CA ILE A 105 -3.68 4.60 7.07
C ILE A 105 -4.54 4.03 5.95
N ARG A 106 -5.09 2.83 6.18
CA ARG A 106 -6.00 2.17 5.23
C ARG A 106 -7.38 2.04 5.83
N LEU A 107 -8.36 2.65 5.16
CA LEU A 107 -9.78 2.54 5.48
C LEU A 107 -10.50 1.88 4.29
N SER A 108 -11.29 0.85 4.57
CA SER A 108 -12.09 0.08 3.62
C SER A 108 -13.53 -0.05 4.11
N PHE A 109 -14.44 0.44 3.28
CA PHE A 109 -15.90 0.28 3.45
C PHE A 109 -16.48 -0.72 2.44
N ALA A 110 -15.63 -1.55 1.84
CA ALA A 110 -16.05 -2.56 0.86
C ALA A 110 -16.67 -3.80 1.51
N GLU A 111 -16.45 -4.00 2.81
CA GLU A 111 -16.87 -5.16 3.58
C GLU A 111 -17.81 -4.74 4.71
N GLY A 112 -18.66 -5.66 5.16
CA GLY A 112 -19.62 -5.45 6.25
C GLY A 112 -21.04 -5.08 5.79
N ARG A 113 -22.03 -5.33 6.65
CA ARG A 113 -23.42 -4.87 6.47
C ARG A 113 -23.57 -3.49 7.11
N LEU A 114 -23.05 -2.46 6.44
CA LEU A 114 -23.04 -1.06 6.90
C LEU A 114 -24.39 -0.35 6.67
N GLN A 115 -25.51 -1.05 6.84
CA GLN A 115 -26.85 -0.53 6.57
C GLN A 115 -27.47 0.21 7.76
N GLN A 116 -26.83 0.19 8.92
CA GLN A 116 -27.26 0.87 10.14
C GLN A 116 -26.13 1.80 10.62
N PRO A 117 -26.44 3.04 11.05
CA PRO A 117 -25.44 4.00 11.53
C PRO A 117 -24.50 3.42 12.60
N ASP A 118 -25.04 2.79 13.63
CA ASP A 118 -24.25 2.23 14.74
C ASP A 118 -23.25 1.16 14.27
N LYS A 119 -23.62 0.37 13.25
CA LYS A 119 -22.73 -0.64 12.66
C LYS A 119 -21.62 -0.02 11.83
N LEU A 120 -21.93 1.08 11.14
CA LEU A 120 -20.92 1.85 10.42
C LEU A 120 -19.92 2.47 11.39
N GLU A 121 -20.40 3.07 12.47
CA GLU A 121 -19.57 3.68 13.51
C GLU A 121 -18.65 2.65 14.19
N ALA A 122 -19.21 1.51 14.61
CA ALA A 122 -18.42 0.40 15.14
C ALA A 122 -17.36 -0.10 14.14
N HIS A 123 -17.69 -0.17 12.85
CA HIS A 123 -16.73 -0.54 11.79
C HIS A 123 -15.63 0.50 11.60
N ILE A 124 -15.95 1.80 11.68
CA ILE A 124 -14.93 2.86 11.65
C ILE A 124 -14.01 2.72 12.86
N HIS A 125 -14.57 2.56 14.06
CA HIS A 125 -13.77 2.37 15.27
C HIS A 125 -12.84 1.16 15.22
N HIS A 126 -13.32 0.04 14.67
CA HIS A 126 -12.49 -1.16 14.47
C HIS A 126 -11.31 -0.86 13.54
N GLN A 127 -11.56 -0.19 12.41
CA GLN A 127 -10.50 0.17 11.46
C GLN A 127 -9.49 1.16 12.06
N LEU A 128 -9.94 2.15 12.83
CA LEU A 128 -9.06 3.10 13.52
C LEU A 128 -8.15 2.37 14.52
N SER A 129 -8.71 1.47 15.35
CA SER A 129 -7.93 0.67 16.29
C SER A 129 -6.91 -0.24 15.58
N ALA A 130 -7.28 -0.83 14.44
CA ALA A 130 -6.36 -1.66 13.66
C ALA A 130 -5.18 -0.85 13.09
N ASN A 131 -5.45 0.35 12.57
CA ASN A 131 -4.40 1.25 12.08
C ASN A 131 -3.51 1.76 13.22
N ALA A 132 -4.10 2.15 14.35
CA ALA A 132 -3.37 2.60 15.54
C ALA A 132 -2.41 1.53 16.05
N LYS A 133 -2.87 0.28 16.17
CA LYS A 133 -2.03 -0.86 16.53
C LYS A 133 -0.89 -1.08 15.53
N ALA A 134 -1.16 -0.95 14.23
CA ALA A 134 -0.14 -1.12 13.19
C ALA A 134 0.91 0.00 13.20
N LEU A 135 0.52 1.21 13.58
CA LEU A 135 1.38 2.39 13.64
C LEU A 135 2.04 2.59 15.03
N GLY A 136 1.62 1.84 16.05
CA GLY A 136 2.10 2.00 17.43
C GLY A 136 1.57 3.26 18.11
N VAL A 137 0.38 3.73 17.73
CA VAL A 137 -0.28 4.91 18.28
C VAL A 137 -1.33 4.49 19.29
N GLU A 138 -1.43 5.17 20.42
CA GLU A 138 -2.51 4.99 21.38
C GLU A 138 -3.69 5.88 20.99
N LEU A 139 -4.91 5.33 21.00
CA LEU A 139 -6.12 6.08 20.70
C LEU A 139 -7.02 6.17 21.93
N PRO A 140 -7.82 7.24 22.03
CA PRO A 140 -8.93 7.30 22.98
C PRO A 140 -9.89 6.11 22.80
N ASP A 141 -10.62 5.81 23.87
CA ASP A 141 -11.62 4.75 23.87
C ASP A 141 -12.73 5.00 22.82
N THR A 142 -13.37 3.92 22.39
CA THR A 142 -14.49 3.86 21.45
C THR A 142 -15.76 4.58 21.91
N GLY A 143 -15.84 5.03 23.17
CA GLY A 143 -16.91 5.95 23.61
C GLY A 143 -16.80 7.37 23.03
N HIS A 144 -15.69 7.73 22.39
CA HIS A 144 -15.53 8.99 21.66
C HIS A 144 -15.91 8.84 20.19
N ASP A 145 -16.48 9.90 19.62
CA ASP A 145 -16.83 9.95 18.19
C ASP A 145 -15.63 9.62 17.28
N PRO A 146 -15.83 8.87 16.18
CA PRO A 146 -14.79 8.54 15.22
C PRO A 146 -13.89 9.70 14.78
N HIS A 147 -14.39 10.93 14.65
CA HIS A 147 -13.56 12.06 14.22
C HIS A 147 -12.47 12.41 15.23
N ILE A 148 -12.75 12.29 16.54
CA ILE A 148 -11.77 12.54 17.61
C ILE A 148 -10.66 11.49 17.51
N ARG A 149 -11.05 10.21 17.41
CA ARG A 149 -10.10 9.10 17.30
C ARG A 149 -9.29 9.17 16.00
N PHE A 150 -9.87 9.64 14.90
CA PHE A 150 -9.14 9.84 13.65
C PHE A 150 -8.16 11.01 13.74
N HIS A 151 -8.50 12.09 14.45
CA HIS A 151 -7.58 13.20 14.69
C HIS A 151 -6.32 12.73 15.42
N GLU A 152 -6.47 12.02 16.54
CA GLU A 152 -5.35 11.47 17.31
C GLU A 152 -4.52 10.45 16.52
N LEU A 153 -5.10 9.78 15.53
CA LEU A 153 -4.38 8.83 14.68
C LEU A 153 -3.42 9.52 13.69
N ILE A 154 -3.69 10.77 13.32
CA ILE A 154 -2.95 11.49 12.25
C ILE A 154 -2.04 12.60 12.79
N THR A 155 -2.08 12.87 14.09
CA THR A 155 -1.22 13.82 14.82
C THR A 155 -0.10 13.12 15.53
#